data_AF-A0A944TGS4-F1
#
_entry.id   AF-A0A944TGS4-F1
#
_cell.length_a   1.000
_cell.length_b   1.000
_cell.length_c   1.000
_cell.angle_alpha   90.00
_cell.angle_beta   90.00
_cell.angle_gamma   90.00
#
_symmetry.space_group_name_H-M   'P 1'
#
loop_
_entity.id
_entity.type
_entity.pdbx_description
1 polymer ?
#
loop_
_entity_poly.entity_id
_entity_poly.type
_entity_poly.pdbx_seq_one_letter_code
_entity_poly.pdbx_strand_id
1 'polypeptide(L)' 'MKSLTTDAFERACELVLRVGRPLEQDQFKYIFGEETVDEVLAEMSKLQNDDGGFGHGMEPDIKMPNS' A
#
# COMPACT_ATOMS: atom_id res chain seq x y z
N MET A 1 12.08 23.82 7.32
CA MET A 1 11.13 22.90 6.65
C MET A 1 9.72 23.39 6.94
N LYS A 2 8.83 23.42 5.94
CA LYS A 2 7.43 23.80 6.14
C LYS A 2 6.63 22.56 6.51
N SER A 3 5.90 22.59 7.62
CA SER A 3 5.01 21.50 8.04
C SER A 3 3.61 21.70 7.47
N LEU A 4 2.87 20.60 7.29
CA LEU A 4 1.45 20.66 6.95
C LEU A 4 0.64 21.12 8.18
N THR A 5 -0.50 21.76 7.92
CA THR A 5 -1.55 21.90 8.93
C THR A 5 -2.21 20.54 9.16
N THR A 6 -2.85 20.35 10.31
CA THR A 6 -3.60 19.12 10.62
C THR A 6 -4.64 18.79 9.54
N ASP A 7 -5.44 19.77 9.13
CA ASP A 7 -6.44 19.61 8.07
C ASP A 7 -5.82 19.22 6.70
N ALA A 8 -4.66 19.78 6.35
CA ALA A 8 -3.99 19.41 5.11
C ALA A 8 -3.41 17.99 5.19
N PHE A 9 -2.94 17.58 6.36
CA PHE A 9 -2.46 16.23 6.62
C PHE A 9 -3.60 15.21 6.58
N GLU A 10 -4.72 15.47 7.26
CA GLU A 10 -5.91 14.60 7.27
C GLU A 10 -6.44 14.38 5.85
N ARG A 11 -6.60 15.45 5.06
CA ARG A 11 -7.01 15.32 3.64
C ARG A 11 -6.02 14.53 2.80
N ALA A 12 -4.73 14.60 3.09
CA ALA A 12 -3.73 13.78 2.41
C ALA A 12 -3.85 12.30 2.80
N CYS A 13 -4.10 12.01 4.08
CA CYS A 13 -4.36 10.64 4.55
C CYS A 13 -5.59 10.05 3.86
N GLU A 14 -6.71 10.79 3.85
CA GLU A 14 -7.94 10.41 3.16
C GLU A 14 -7.71 10.17 1.66
N LEU A 15 -6.89 11.00 1.02
CA LEU A 15 -6.56 10.82 -0.39
C LEU A 15 -5.86 9.48 -0.62
N VAL A 16 -4.81 9.17 0.15
CA VAL A 16 -4.06 7.90 0.03
C VAL A 16 -4.97 6.71 0.26
N LEU A 17 -5.78 6.74 1.32
CA LEU A 17 -6.73 5.67 1.64
C LEU A 17 -7.82 5.51 0.58
N ARG A 18 -8.17 6.58 -0.14
CA ARG A 18 -9.18 6.54 -1.20
C ARG A 18 -8.63 6.06 -2.55
N VAL A 19 -7.39 6.41 -2.91
CA VAL A 19 -6.86 6.17 -4.27
C VAL A 19 -5.73 5.14 -4.35
N GLY A 20 -5.07 4.84 -3.23
CA GLY A 20 -4.04 3.80 -3.16
C GLY A 20 -4.62 2.42 -3.49
N ARG A 21 -3.79 1.51 -4.03
CA ARG A 21 -4.21 0.10 -4.15
C ARG A 21 -4.25 -0.50 -2.74
N PRO A 22 -4.90 -1.66 -2.54
CA PRO A 22 -4.96 -2.30 -1.23
C PRO A 22 -3.58 -2.38 -0.52
N LEU A 23 -2.53 -2.78 -1.25
CA LEU A 23 -1.17 -2.81 -0.72
C LEU A 23 -0.64 -1.44 -0.27
N GLU A 24 -0.94 -0.34 -0.96
CA GLU A 24 -0.54 1.00 -0.49
C GLU A 24 -1.37 1.46 0.71
N GLN A 25 -2.65 1.10 0.76
CA GLN A 25 -3.52 1.44 1.89
C GLN A 25 -3.02 0.77 3.17
N ASP A 26 -2.69 -0.52 3.11
CA ASP A 26 -2.24 -1.27 4.29
C ASP A 26 -0.82 -0.87 4.69
N GLN A 27 0.08 -0.60 3.73
CA GLN A 27 1.38 0.01 4.03
C GLN A 27 1.22 1.38 4.72
N PHE A 28 0.28 2.21 4.25
CA PHE A 28 0.02 3.52 4.84
C PHE A 28 -0.45 3.37 6.29
N LYS A 29 -1.46 2.53 6.54
CA LYS A 29 -1.96 2.26 7.89
C LYS A 29 -0.88 1.70 8.80
N TYR A 30 -0.03 0.79 8.32
CA TYR A 30 1.11 0.27 9.08
C TYR A 30 2.10 1.37 9.46
N ILE A 31 2.49 2.24 8.53
CA ILE A 31 3.41 3.36 8.78
C ILE A 31 2.87 4.31 9.86
N PHE A 32 1.55 4.53 9.90
CA PHE A 32 0.89 5.38 10.88
C PHE A 32 0.36 4.64 12.11
N GLY A 33 0.61 3.33 12.23
CA GLY A 33 0.31 2.53 13.42
C GLY A 33 -1.16 2.11 13.57
N GLU A 34 -1.93 2.15 12.49
CA GLU A 34 -3.33 1.67 12.46
C GLU A 34 -3.44 0.17 12.18
N GLU A 35 -2.42 -0.43 11.57
CA GLU A 35 -2.36 -1.84 11.20
C GLU A 35 -1.01 -2.49 11.54
N THR A 36 -0.98 -3.82 11.50
CA THR A 36 0.18 -4.66 11.76
C THR A 36 0.94 -4.98 10.47
N VAL A 37 2.22 -5.35 10.61
CA VAL A 37 3.00 -5.83 9.45
C VAL A 37 2.40 -7.09 8.83
N ASP A 38 1.70 -7.92 9.61
CA ASP A 38 1.06 -9.15 9.13
C ASP A 38 -0.08 -8.85 8.14
N GLU A 39 -0.81 -7.75 8.33
CA GLU A 39 -1.85 -7.29 7.39
C GLU A 39 -1.22 -6.86 6.06
N VAL A 40 -0.10 -6.13 6.10
CA VAL A 40 0.66 -5.78 4.89
C VAL A 40 1.17 -7.03 4.17
N LEU A 41 1.72 -8.00 4.92
CA LEU A 41 2.22 -9.25 4.34
C LEU A 41 1.09 -10.10 3.74
N ALA A 42 -0.09 -10.11 4.37
CA ALA A 42 -1.27 -10.77 3.83
C ALA A 42 -1.69 -10.15 2.49
N GLU A 43 -1.71 -8.82 2.38
CA GLU A 43 -2.06 -8.15 1.12
C GLU A 43 -0.98 -8.34 0.05
N MET A 44 0.31 -8.28 0.43
CA MET A 44 1.42 -8.60 -0.46
C MET A 44 1.32 -10.00 -1.03
N SER A 45 0.95 -10.99 -0.21
CA SER A 45 0.89 -12.40 -0.63
C SER A 45 -0.08 -12.64 -1.79
N LYS A 46 -1.09 -11.78 -1.97
CA LYS A 46 -2.03 -11.83 -3.10
C LYS A 46 -1.37 -11.50 -4.44
N LEU A 47 -0.21 -10.84 -4.41
CA LEU A 47 0.60 -10.47 -5.57
C LEU A 47 1.74 -11.46 -5.81
N GLN A 48 1.83 -12.53 -5.02
CA GLN A 48 2.85 -13.56 -5.15
C GLN A 48 2.48 -14.54 -6.27
N ASN A 49 3.50 -14.99 -6.99
CA ASN A 49 3.43 -16.01 -8.03
C ASN A 49 3.52 -17.41 -7.41
N ASP A 50 3.16 -18.45 -8.18
CA ASP A 50 3.25 -19.84 -7.74
C ASP A 50 4.69 -20.29 -7.42
N ASP A 51 5.69 -19.63 -8.01
CA ASP A 51 7.12 -19.88 -7.75
C ASP A 51 7.67 -19.13 -6.53
N GLY A 52 6.83 -18.34 -5.85
CA GLY A 52 7.19 -17.52 -4.71
C GLY A 52 7.75 -16.13 -5.06
N GLY A 53 7.91 -15.80 -6.34
CA GLY A 53 8.24 -14.45 -6.81
C GLY A 53 7.05 -13.49 -6.72
N PHE A 54 7.25 -12.20 -7.04
CA PHE A 54 6.19 -11.18 -7.03
C PHE A 54 6.09 -10.51 -8.40
N GLY A 55 5.33 -11.14 -9.30
CA GLY A 55 5.10 -10.69 -10.67
C GLY A 55 3.68 -10.20 -10.92
N HIS A 56 2.70 -10.62 -10.12
CA HIS A 56 1.27 -10.28 -10.25
C HIS A 56 0.92 -8.83 -9.87
N GLY A 57 1.67 -7.86 -10.37
CA GLY A 57 1.40 -6.44 -10.24
C GLY A 57 1.84 -5.83 -8.92
N MET A 58 2.94 -6.33 -8.39
CA MET A 58 3.65 -5.74 -7.26
C MET A 58 4.00 -4.27 -7.52
N GLU A 59 4.60 -3.98 -8.67
CA GLU A 59 4.92 -2.63 -9.09
C GLU A 59 3.66 -1.91 -9.63
N PRO A 60 3.39 -0.66 -9.22
CA PRO A 60 2.20 0.08 -9.65
C PRO A 60 2.24 0.46 -11.13
N ASP A 61 3.44 0.65 -11.68
CA ASP A 61 3.72 0.97 -13.07
C ASP A 61 3.89 -0.30 -13.94
N ILE A 62 4.38 -1.40 -13.37
CA ILE A 62 4.59 -2.67 -14.08
C ILE A 62 3.70 -3.78 -13.48
N LYS A 63 2.54 -4.01 -14.11
CA LYS A 63 1.50 -4.91 -13.55
C LYS A 63 1.66 -6.41 -13.83
N MET A 64 2.41 -6.79 -14.86
CA MET A 64 2.65 -8.17 -15.37
C MET A 64 1.75 -9.30 -14.78
N PRO A 65 0.43 -9.30 -15.01
CA PRO A 65 -0.52 -10.12 -14.26
C PRO A 65 -0.43 -11.64 -14.49
N ASN A 66 0.44 -12.08 -15.41
CA ASN A 66 0.65 -13.49 -15.75
C ASN A 66 2.14 -13.89 -15.62
N SER A 67 2.94 -13.12 -14.88
CA SER A 67 4.36 -13.39 -14.66
C SER A 67 4.59 -14.48 -13.64
#